data_AF-A0A814GVS9-F1
#
_entry.id   AF-A0A814GVS9-F1
#
_cell.length_a   1.000
_cell.length_b   1.000
_cell.length_c   1.000
_cell.angle_alpha   90.00
_cell.angle_beta   90.00
_cell.angle_gamma   90.00
#
_symmetry.space_group_name_H-M   'P 1'
#
loop_
_entity.id
_entity.type
_entity.pdbx_description
1 polymer ?
#
loop_
_entity_poly.entity_id
_entity_poly.type
_entity_poly.pdbx_seq_one_letter_code
_entity_poly.pdbx_strand_id
1 'polypeptide(L)'
;MNIRLVLPSGLTCNRCVFQWRYHTGNSWGVDPVSGQGGLGEGAQEEFYGCSDIKIGGSGSVSFTTFESTNKPSTQHTTQPPTQTTDSFTGTNSQSTSFSLNKCSNGDGFYSDLSSACTKFYRCIAGVVFNYNCPSGTLFDKNINAC
;
A
#
# COMPACT_ATOMS: atom_id res chain seq x y z
N MET A 1 10.78 -7.04 20.33
CA MET A 1 11.07 -5.86 21.16
C MET A 1 9.75 -5.32 21.67
N ASN A 2 9.64 -5.03 22.98
CA ASN A 2 8.41 -4.49 23.56
C ASN A 2 8.74 -3.12 24.17
N ILE A 3 7.99 -2.09 23.79
CA ILE A 3 8.15 -0.72 24.30
C ILE A 3 6.85 -0.33 24.99
N ARG A 4 6.96 0.27 26.18
CA ARG A 4 5.81 0.84 26.90
C ARG A 4 5.85 2.35 26.74
N LEU A 5 4.73 2.92 26.36
CA LEU A 5 4.57 4.36 26.17
C LEU A 5 3.55 4.89 27.20
N VAL A 6 3.77 6.12 27.65
CA VAL A 6 2.82 6.85 28.49
C VAL A 6 2.07 7.83 27.61
N LEU A 7 0.75 7.72 27.61
CA LEU A 7 -0.09 8.66 26.89
C LEU A 7 -0.08 10.02 27.61
N PRO A 8 -0.11 11.14 26.86
CA PRO A 8 -0.32 12.45 27.45
C PRO A 8 -1.57 12.48 28.33
N SER A 9 -1.49 13.17 29.47
CA SER A 9 -2.62 13.28 30.40
C SER A 9 -3.85 13.87 29.73
N GLY A 10 -5.01 13.22 29.88
CA GLY A 10 -6.27 13.69 29.32
C GLY A 10 -6.44 13.45 27.81
N LEU A 11 -5.48 12.80 27.14
CA LEU A 11 -5.66 12.41 25.74
C LEU A 11 -6.74 11.34 25.65
N THR A 12 -7.85 11.65 24.98
CA THR A 12 -8.92 10.71 24.67
C THR A 12 -9.27 10.80 23.21
N CYS A 13 -9.60 9.67 22.58
CA CYS A 13 -9.95 9.64 21.17
C CYS A 13 -10.77 8.41 20.80
N ASN A 14 -11.78 8.57 19.94
CA ASN A 14 -12.62 7.47 19.46
C ASN A 14 -12.09 6.79 18.19
N ARG A 15 -11.41 7.53 17.31
CA ARG A 15 -10.82 7.05 16.05
C ARG A 15 -9.54 7.81 15.80
N CYS A 16 -8.43 7.27 16.28
CA CYS A 16 -7.11 7.88 16.13
C CYS A 16 -6.15 6.91 15.47
N VAL A 17 -5.11 7.47 14.87
CA VAL A 17 -3.99 6.69 14.33
C VAL A 17 -2.82 6.80 15.29
N PHE A 18 -2.35 5.66 15.80
CA PHE A 18 -1.04 5.55 16.38
C PHE A 18 -0.02 5.36 15.27
N GLN A 19 0.87 6.33 15.07
CA GLN A 19 1.99 6.23 14.16
C GLN A 19 3.27 6.00 14.96
N TRP A 20 4.00 4.95 14.64
CA TRP A 20 5.39 4.80 15.06
C TRP A 20 6.32 5.14 13.91
N ARG A 21 7.47 5.72 14.25
CA ARG A 21 8.59 5.95 13.33
C ARG A 21 9.84 5.33 13.92
N TYR A 22 10.57 4.58 13.11
CA TYR A 22 11.93 4.14 13.41
C TYR A 22 12.87 4.81 12.43
N HIS A 23 13.72 5.70 12.95
CA HIS A 23 14.85 6.24 12.22
C HIS A 23 16.06 5.33 12.48
N THR A 24 16.60 4.72 11.42
CA THR A 24 17.74 3.82 11.52
C THR A 24 19.04 4.58 11.81
N GLY A 25 20.15 3.86 11.96
CA GLY A 25 21.46 4.45 12.26
C GLY A 25 22.62 3.57 11.81
N ASN A 26 22.39 2.70 10.82
CA ASN A 26 23.38 1.76 10.32
C ASN A 26 23.98 2.16 8.96
N SER A 27 23.58 3.32 8.42
CA SER A 27 24.19 3.90 7.22
C SER A 27 25.24 4.92 7.60
N TRP A 28 26.36 4.96 6.88
CA TRP A 28 27.35 6.03 7.01
C TRP A 28 26.91 7.25 6.21
N GLY A 29 27.04 8.44 6.79
CA GLY A 29 26.75 9.69 6.11
C GLY A 29 27.54 10.85 6.71
N VAL A 30 27.17 12.06 6.30
CA VAL A 30 27.80 13.30 6.74
C VAL A 30 26.72 14.22 7.27
N ASP A 31 26.89 14.76 8.47
CA ASP A 31 26.00 15.78 9.01
C ASP A 31 26.05 17.04 8.12
N PRO A 32 24.90 17.48 7.56
CA PRO A 32 24.86 18.65 6.70
C PRO A 32 25.23 19.97 7.40
N VAL A 33 25.18 20.03 8.74
CA VAL A 33 25.49 21.25 9.50
C VAL A 33 26.95 21.29 9.94
N SER A 34 27.45 20.23 10.57
CA SER A 34 28.84 20.19 11.05
C SER A 34 29.85 19.72 10.01
N GLY A 35 29.41 19.03 8.95
CA GLY A 35 30.29 18.39 7.96
C GLY A 35 30.99 17.14 8.49
N GLN A 36 30.65 16.68 9.69
CA GLN A 36 31.26 15.50 10.30
C GLN A 36 30.68 14.22 9.68
N GLY A 37 31.57 13.31 9.25
CA GLY A 37 31.20 12.00 8.71
C GLY A 37 31.15 10.91 9.79
N GLY A 38 30.13 10.07 9.77
CA GLY A 38 29.96 9.02 10.78
C GLY A 38 28.85 8.01 10.45
N LEU A 39 28.86 6.90 11.19
CA LEU A 39 27.76 5.94 11.18
C LEU A 39 26.55 6.55 11.89
N GLY A 40 25.38 6.52 11.26
CA GLY A 40 24.18 7.18 11.77
C GLY A 40 24.09 8.68 11.46
N GLU A 41 25.13 9.25 10.84
CA GLU A 41 25.11 10.64 10.39
C GLU A 41 24.46 10.78 9.02
N GLY A 42 23.96 11.97 8.71
CA GLY A 42 23.30 12.25 7.42
C GLY A 42 21.99 11.50 7.23
N ALA A 43 21.67 11.13 6.00
CA ALA A 43 20.41 10.47 5.67
C ALA A 43 20.39 9.01 6.17
N GLN A 44 19.34 8.65 6.90
CA GLN A 44 19.09 7.29 7.38
C GLN A 44 17.75 6.77 6.83
N GLU A 45 17.64 5.45 6.71
CA GLU A 45 16.37 4.81 6.35
C GLU A 45 15.36 5.04 7.47
N GLU A 46 14.09 5.28 7.09
CA GLU A 46 13.00 5.47 8.02
C GLU A 46 11.87 4.47 7.77
N PHE A 47 11.44 3.81 8.83
CA PHE A 47 10.28 2.93 8.81
C PHE A 47 9.12 3.58 9.55
N TYR A 48 7.94 3.50 8.97
CA TYR A 48 6.72 4.04 9.54
C TYR A 48 5.65 2.94 9.60
N GLY A 49 4.84 2.95 10.65
CA GLY A 49 3.65 2.12 10.71
C GLY A 49 2.53 2.81 11.45
N CYS A 50 1.30 2.58 10.99
CA CYS A 50 0.09 3.22 11.48
C CYS A 50 -0.88 2.16 12.02
N SER A 51 -1.62 2.50 13.07
CA SER A 51 -2.64 1.62 13.66
C SER A 51 -3.85 2.42 14.13
N ASP A 52 -5.04 1.98 13.77
CA ASP A 52 -6.28 2.56 14.27
C ASP A 52 -6.52 2.16 15.73
N ILE A 53 -6.65 3.15 16.62
CA ILE A 53 -6.82 2.96 18.05
C ILE A 53 -7.92 3.86 18.63
N LYS A 54 -8.42 3.44 19.79
CA LYS A 54 -9.27 4.23 20.67
C LYS A 54 -8.54 4.44 22.00
N ILE A 55 -8.51 5.69 22.46
CA ILE A 55 -8.02 6.05 23.80
C ILE A 55 -9.23 6.45 24.64
N GLY A 56 -9.62 5.59 25.57
CA GLY A 56 -10.68 5.88 26.54
C GLY A 56 -10.19 6.84 27.63
N GLY A 57 -11.11 7.55 28.29
CA GLY A 57 -10.80 8.28 29.53
C GLY A 57 -10.65 7.33 30.72
N SER A 58 -9.98 7.79 31.78
CA SER A 58 -9.77 7.06 33.06
C SER A 58 -11.04 6.83 33.89
N GLY A 59 -12.23 6.83 33.27
CA GLY A 59 -13.47 6.43 33.91
C GLY A 59 -13.61 4.91 33.82
N SER A 60 -13.90 4.28 34.96
CA SER A 60 -14.34 2.89 35.13
C SER A 60 -14.75 2.20 33.84
N VAL A 61 -14.06 1.10 33.52
CA VAL A 61 -14.42 0.18 32.44
C VAL A 61 -15.80 -0.40 32.74
N SER A 62 -16.85 0.34 32.38
CA SER A 62 -18.08 -0.29 31.94
C SER A 62 -17.73 -0.86 30.58
N PHE A 63 -17.55 -2.18 30.55
CA PHE A 63 -17.63 -2.95 29.32
C PHE A 63 -19.06 -2.78 28.78
N THR A 64 -19.36 -1.62 28.19
CA THR A 64 -20.54 -1.47 27.37
C THR A 64 -20.27 -2.39 26.19
N THR A 65 -20.99 -3.50 26.19
CA THR A 65 -21.12 -4.42 25.06
C THR A 65 -21.10 -3.59 23.79
N PHE A 66 -20.05 -3.71 22.99
CA PHE A 66 -20.03 -3.11 21.68
C PHE A 66 -21.22 -3.73 20.93
N GLU A 67 -22.30 -2.96 20.76
CA GLU A 67 -23.27 -3.31 19.75
C GLU A 67 -22.49 -3.43 18.44
N SER A 68 -22.57 -4.62 17.86
CA SER A 68 -22.19 -4.88 16.48
C SER A 68 -23.00 -3.93 15.61
N THR A 69 -22.48 -2.72 15.42
CA THR A 69 -22.97 -1.81 14.39
C THR A 69 -22.63 -2.47 13.08
N ASN A 70 -23.65 -3.05 12.47
CA ASN A 70 -23.59 -3.50 11.09
C ASN A 70 -22.91 -2.41 10.28
N LYS A 71 -21.77 -2.77 9.69
CA LYS A 71 -21.09 -1.99 8.65
C LYS A 71 -22.19 -1.45 7.73
N PRO A 72 -22.27 -0.13 7.47
CA PRO A 72 -23.05 0.37 6.37
C PRO A 72 -22.53 -0.34 5.11
N SER A 73 -23.33 -1.27 4.62
CA SER A 73 -23.22 -1.74 3.26
C SER A 73 -23.64 -0.56 2.39
N THR A 74 -22.68 0.23 1.93
CA THR A 74 -22.87 1.03 0.73
C THR A 74 -23.17 0.05 -0.40
N GLN A 75 -24.46 -0.18 -0.63
CA GLN A 75 -24.91 -0.75 -1.89
C GLN A 75 -24.57 0.28 -2.96
N HIS A 76 -23.53 -0.01 -3.73
CA HIS A 76 -23.29 0.69 -4.98
C HIS A 76 -24.41 0.31 -5.94
N THR A 77 -25.34 1.24 -6.14
CA THR A 77 -26.30 1.18 -7.25
C THR A 77 -25.50 1.25 -8.54
N THR A 78 -25.45 0.12 -9.25
CA THR A 78 -24.87 0.00 -10.58
C THR A 78 -25.79 0.71 -11.57
N GLN A 79 -25.63 2.02 -11.72
CA GLN A 79 -26.04 2.69 -12.95
C GLN A 79 -24.85 2.70 -13.92
N PRO A 80 -25.03 2.17 -15.14
CA PRO A 80 -24.02 2.23 -16.18
C PRO A 80 -23.71 3.70 -16.53
N PRO A 81 -22.44 4.11 -16.63
CA PRO A 81 -22.11 5.34 -17.33
C PRO A 81 -22.44 5.16 -18.82
N THR A 82 -23.34 6.01 -19.32
CA THR A 82 -23.62 6.22 -20.74
C THR A 82 -22.30 6.44 -21.49
N GLN A 83 -22.03 5.58 -22.47
CA GLN A 83 -20.86 5.66 -23.33
C GLN A 83 -20.99 6.88 -24.25
N THR A 84 -20.11 7.86 -24.08
CA THR A 84 -19.85 8.87 -25.11
C THR A 84 -18.91 8.24 -26.12
N THR A 85 -19.44 8.04 -27.33
CA THR A 85 -18.69 7.63 -28.53
C THR A 85 -17.61 8.66 -28.82
N ASP A 86 -16.35 8.27 -28.73
CA ASP A 86 -15.31 8.92 -29.52
C ASP A 86 -14.60 7.87 -30.37
N SER A 87 -14.79 8.06 -31.68
CA SER A 87 -14.26 7.24 -32.74
C SER A 87 -12.78 7.55 -32.91
N PHE A 88 -11.90 6.59 -32.62
CA PHE A 88 -10.56 6.57 -33.18
C PHE A 88 -10.37 5.36 -34.09
N THR A 89 -10.20 5.70 -35.35
CA THR A 89 -9.94 4.88 -36.53
C THR A 89 -8.51 4.34 -36.58
N GLY A 90 -8.38 3.07 -36.99
CA GLY A 90 -7.18 2.45 -37.58
C GLY A 90 -6.23 1.74 -36.60
N THR A 91 -5.62 0.59 -36.87
CA THR A 91 -5.52 -0.23 -38.09
C THR A 91 -4.98 -1.63 -37.73
N ASN A 92 -5.49 -2.65 -38.42
CA ASN A 92 -4.87 -3.93 -38.82
C ASN A 92 -4.35 -4.97 -37.81
N SER A 93 -5.11 -6.08 -37.74
CA SER A 93 -4.72 -7.50 -37.75
C SER A 93 -3.27 -7.88 -37.40
N GLN A 94 -3.08 -8.62 -36.31
CA GLN A 94 -2.51 -9.97 -36.36
C GLN A 94 -2.69 -10.71 -35.02
N SER A 95 -3.65 -11.64 -35.04
CA SER A 95 -3.67 -12.79 -34.14
C SER A 95 -2.43 -13.63 -34.43
N THR A 96 -1.49 -13.64 -33.51
CA THR A 96 -0.52 -14.73 -33.41
C THR A 96 -0.38 -15.13 -31.95
N SER A 97 -0.73 -16.39 -31.68
CA SER A 97 -0.53 -17.04 -30.40
C SER A 97 0.97 -17.22 -30.16
N PHE A 98 1.58 -16.23 -29.52
CA PHE A 98 2.90 -16.36 -28.94
C PHE A 98 2.72 -16.34 -27.43
N SER A 99 3.24 -17.37 -26.76
CA SER A 99 3.60 -17.23 -25.34
C SER A 99 4.64 -16.12 -25.27
N LEU A 100 4.16 -14.90 -25.16
CA LEU A 100 4.95 -13.69 -25.15
C LEU A 100 5.87 -13.81 -23.94
N ASN A 101 7.18 -13.79 -24.16
CA ASN A 101 8.18 -13.72 -23.11
C ASN A 101 7.77 -12.57 -22.16
N LYS A 102 7.12 -12.89 -21.04
CA LYS A 102 6.48 -11.90 -20.16
C LYS A 102 7.51 -10.88 -19.64
N CYS A 103 8.78 -11.26 -19.63
CA CYS A 103 9.91 -10.43 -19.22
C CYS A 103 10.68 -9.77 -20.37
N SER A 104 10.12 -9.67 -21.57
CA SER A 104 10.74 -8.93 -22.69
C SER A 104 11.05 -7.47 -22.35
N ASN A 105 10.30 -6.89 -21.41
CA ASN A 105 10.45 -5.50 -20.98
C ASN A 105 11.45 -5.33 -19.82
N GLY A 106 12.24 -6.36 -19.51
CA GLY A 106 13.24 -6.34 -18.44
C GLY A 106 12.69 -6.69 -17.06
N ASP A 107 13.43 -6.26 -16.04
CA ASP A 107 13.10 -6.51 -14.64
C ASP A 107 12.09 -5.49 -14.12
N GLY A 108 11.11 -5.95 -13.33
CA GLY A 108 10.08 -5.08 -12.79
C GLY A 108 8.77 -5.79 -12.51
N PHE A 109 7.76 -5.02 -12.08
CA PHE A 109 6.40 -5.50 -11.86
C PHE A 109 5.49 -5.10 -13.01
N TYR A 110 4.62 -6.00 -13.42
CA TYR A 110 3.75 -5.82 -14.57
C TYR A 110 2.35 -6.32 -14.27
N SER A 111 1.34 -5.59 -14.75
CA SER A 111 -0.06 -5.97 -14.63
C SER A 111 -0.39 -7.13 -15.58
N ASP A 112 -1.24 -8.05 -15.12
CA ASP A 112 -1.89 -9.02 -16.00
C ASP A 112 -3.26 -8.46 -16.44
N LEU A 113 -3.26 -7.76 -17.58
CA LEU A 113 -4.47 -7.18 -18.17
C LEU A 113 -5.54 -8.24 -18.49
N SER A 114 -5.12 -9.50 -18.76
CA SER A 114 -6.06 -10.60 -19.02
C SER A 114 -6.87 -10.99 -17.78
N SER A 115 -6.32 -10.71 -16.59
CA SER A 115 -6.97 -10.91 -15.30
C SER A 115 -7.75 -9.69 -14.81
N ALA A 116 -7.90 -8.65 -15.63
CA ALA A 116 -8.37 -7.34 -15.21
C ALA A 116 -7.58 -6.79 -14.00
N CYS A 117 -6.25 -6.95 -14.01
CA CYS A 117 -5.32 -6.51 -12.95
C CYS A 117 -5.51 -7.15 -11.56
N THR A 118 -6.32 -8.21 -11.45
CA THR A 118 -6.43 -9.00 -10.21
C THR A 118 -5.21 -9.91 -9.98
N LYS A 119 -4.35 -10.03 -11.00
CA LYS A 119 -3.04 -10.66 -10.95
C LYS A 119 -1.97 -9.71 -11.47
N PHE A 120 -0.77 -9.89 -10.97
CA PHE A 120 0.44 -9.23 -11.47
C PHE A 120 1.60 -10.22 -11.51
N TYR A 121 2.66 -9.85 -12.20
CA TYR A 121 3.88 -10.65 -12.23
C TYR A 121 5.12 -9.79 -12.05
N ARG A 122 6.15 -10.36 -11.45
CA ARG A 122 7.47 -9.75 -11.33
C ARG A 122 8.45 -10.48 -12.23
N CYS A 123 9.23 -9.72 -13.00
CA CYS A 123 10.35 -10.23 -13.76
C CYS A 123 11.65 -9.91 -13.06
N ILE A 124 12.54 -10.92 -12.97
CA ILE A 124 13.91 -10.78 -12.46
C ILE A 124 14.81 -11.68 -13.30
N ALA A 125 15.82 -11.11 -13.94
CA ALA A 125 16.75 -11.83 -14.81
C ALA A 125 16.04 -12.72 -15.86
N GLY A 126 14.91 -12.24 -16.41
CA GLY A 126 14.10 -12.98 -17.37
C GLY A 126 13.18 -14.07 -16.78
N VAL A 127 13.19 -14.28 -15.47
CA VAL A 127 12.32 -15.24 -14.76
C VAL A 127 11.03 -14.55 -14.30
N VAL A 128 9.89 -15.19 -14.56
CA VAL A 128 8.56 -14.69 -14.19
C VAL A 128 8.12 -15.26 -12.86
N PHE A 129 7.71 -14.39 -11.95
CA PHE A 129 7.03 -14.73 -10.69
C PHE A 129 5.62 -14.19 -10.72
N ASN A 130 4.59 -15.04 -10.60
CA ASN A 130 3.19 -14.63 -10.69
C ASN A 130 2.59 -14.46 -9.28
N TYR A 131 1.72 -13.47 -9.11
CA TYR A 131 1.08 -13.11 -7.85
C TYR A 131 -0.40 -12.78 -8.06
N ASN A 132 -1.21 -13.09 -7.05
CA ASN A 132 -2.63 -12.71 -7.01
C ASN A 132 -2.81 -11.56 -6.04
N CYS A 133 -3.56 -10.54 -6.44
CA CYS A 133 -3.98 -9.49 -5.52
C CYS A 133 -5.02 -10.05 -4.51
N PRO A 134 -5.01 -9.57 -3.25
CA PRO A 134 -6.10 -9.82 -2.31
C PRO A 134 -7.48 -9.43 -2.89
N SER A 135 -8.54 -10.10 -2.47
CA SER A 135 -9.89 -9.87 -3.00
C SER A 135 -10.31 -8.39 -2.90
N GLY A 136 -10.72 -7.82 -4.03
CA GLY A 136 -11.16 -6.42 -4.11
C GLY A 136 -10.04 -5.41 -4.36
N THR A 137 -8.79 -5.85 -4.49
CA THR A 137 -7.65 -4.99 -4.86
C THR A 137 -7.19 -5.29 -6.29
N LEU A 138 -6.69 -4.26 -6.97
CA LEU A 138 -6.11 -4.36 -8.31
C LEU A 138 -4.67 -3.87 -8.25
N PHE A 139 -3.80 -4.48 -9.05
CA PHE A 139 -2.41 -4.04 -9.12
C PHE A 139 -2.31 -2.62 -9.68
N ASP A 140 -1.74 -1.71 -8.89
CA ASP A 140 -1.41 -0.34 -9.28
C ASP A 140 0.09 -0.23 -9.59
N LYS A 141 0.39 0.11 -10.85
CA LYS A 141 1.76 0.22 -11.35
C LYS A 141 2.54 1.39 -10.73
N ASN A 142 1.88 2.42 -10.23
CA ASN A 142 2.53 3.59 -9.62
C ASN A 142 3.18 3.24 -8.29
N ILE A 143 2.53 2.34 -7.53
CA ILE A 143 3.04 1.86 -6.23
C ILE A 143 3.63 0.45 -6.32
N ASN A 144 3.56 -0.21 -7.48
CA ASN A 144 3.98 -1.58 -7.75
C ASN A 144 3.40 -2.59 -6.74
N ALA A 145 2.13 -2.42 -6.37
CA ALA A 145 1.46 -3.22 -5.36
C ALA A 145 -0.03 -3.38 -5.66
N CYS A 146 -0.63 -4.38 -5.01
CA CYS A 146 -2.04 -4.38 -4.66
C CYS A 146 -2.12 -3.92 -3.19
#